data_AF-A0A7K4CWP2-F1
#
_entry.id   AF-A0A7K4CWP2-F1
#
_cell.length_a   1.000
_cell.length_b   1.000
_cell.length_c   1.000
_cell.angle_alpha   90.00
_cell.angle_beta   90.00
_cell.angle_gamma   90.00
#
_symmetry.space_group_name_H-M   'P 1'
#
loop_
_entity.id
_entity.type
_entity.pdbx_description
1 polymer ?
#
loop_
_entity_poly.entity_id
_entity_poly.type
_entity_poly.pdbx_seq_one_letter_code
_entity_poly.pdbx_strand_id
1 'polypeptide(L)'
;DNWRWIIATLRETTNARLIWATTTPVIYERHHARKGFDRFNEDVIKYNEAALAIMKETNVPVNDLYDVITRYGKERAIKEDGVHMTRAGNRALATAVTVALRGFL
;
A
#
# COMPACT_ATOMS: atom_id res chain seq x y z
N ASP A 1 -8.97 -2.67 -15.17
CA ASP A 1 -9.64 -1.46 -15.72
C ASP A 1 -9.78 -0.32 -14.73
N ASN A 2 -10.22 -0.56 -13.49
CA ASN A 2 -10.41 0.49 -12.46
C ASN A 2 -9.22 1.45 -12.29
N TRP A 3 -7.99 0.94 -12.13
CA TRP A 3 -6.81 1.81 -11.93
C TRP A 3 -6.52 2.70 -13.13
N ARG A 4 -6.69 2.19 -14.36
CA ARG A 4 -6.51 3.01 -15.58
C ARG A 4 -7.53 4.14 -15.63
N TRP A 5 -8.79 3.83 -15.31
CA TRP A 5 -9.86 4.84 -15.24
C TRP A 5 -9.60 5.91 -14.18
N ILE A 6 -9.17 5.51 -12.97
CA ILE A 6 -8.85 6.46 -11.88
C ILE A 6 -7.68 7.37 -12.29
N ILE A 7 -6.61 6.81 -12.85
CA ILE A 7 -5.44 7.58 -13.29
C ILE A 7 -5.83 8.57 -14.40
N ALA A 8 -6.59 8.13 -15.40
CA ALA A 8 -7.07 9.00 -16.47
C ALA A 8 -7.92 10.14 -15.91
N THR A 9 -8.91 9.82 -15.07
CA THR A 9 -9.81 10.80 -14.44
C THR A 9 -9.03 11.85 -13.65
N LEU A 10 -8.06 11.45 -12.83
CA LEU A 10 -7.26 12.38 -12.03
C LEU A 10 -6.39 13.29 -12.90
N ARG A 11 -5.84 12.76 -14.01
CA ARG A 11 -5.03 13.55 -14.96
C ARG A 11 -5.87 14.53 -15.78
N GLU A 12 -7.10 14.15 -16.13
CA GLU A 12 -8.01 14.99 -16.92
C GLU A 12 -8.66 16.10 -16.08
N THR A 13 -8.93 15.83 -14.81
CA THR A 13 -9.70 16.75 -13.95
C THR A 13 -8.84 17.57 -12.99
N THR A 14 -7.54 17.31 -12.91
CA THR A 14 -6.64 17.99 -11.97
C THR A 14 -5.24 18.23 -12.55
N ASN A 15 -4.49 19.15 -11.95
CA ASN A 15 -3.05 19.33 -12.20
C ASN A 15 -2.19 18.59 -11.15
N ALA A 16 -2.75 17.59 -10.45
CA ALA A 16 -2.06 16.92 -9.36
C ALA A 16 -0.94 16.01 -9.86
N ARG A 17 0.14 15.91 -9.07
CA ARG A 17 1.16 14.87 -9.23
C ARG A 17 0.67 13.60 -8.54
N LEU A 18 0.80 12.45 -9.23
CA LEU A 18 0.33 11.17 -8.72
C LEU A 18 1.49 10.30 -8.22
N ILE A 19 1.29 9.65 -7.08
CA ILE A 19 2.17 8.59 -6.54
C ILE A 19 1.26 7.44 -6.10
N TRP A 20 1.58 6.22 -6.52
CA TRP A 20 0.89 5.02 -6.10
C TRP A 20 1.56 4.41 -4.87
N ALA A 21 0.80 4.15 -3.82
CA ALA A 21 1.29 3.41 -2.65
C ALA A 21 0.75 1.98 -2.67
N THR A 22 1.63 0.98 -2.61
CA THR A 22 1.20 -0.42 -2.53
C THR A 22 0.48 -0.71 -1.23
N THR A 23 -0.49 -1.63 -1.24
CA THR A 23 -1.20 -2.07 -0.03
C THR A 23 -0.21 -2.78 0.90
N THR A 24 -0.29 -2.54 2.22
CA THR A 24 0.61 -3.17 3.21
C THR A 24 0.25 -4.64 3.49
N PRO A 25 1.18 -5.46 4.04
CA PRO A 25 0.93 -6.87 4.34
C PRO A 25 -0.17 -7.11 5.36
N VAL A 26 -0.70 -8.34 5.35
CA VAL A 26 -1.68 -8.85 6.33
C VAL A 26 -1.05 -9.99 7.14
N ILE A 27 -1.44 -10.11 8.41
CA ILE A 27 -1.18 -11.31 9.22
C ILE A 27 -2.51 -12.07 9.33
N TYR A 28 -2.65 -13.09 8.49
CA TYR A 28 -3.90 -13.83 8.31
C TYR A 28 -4.40 -14.43 9.63
N GLU A 29 -3.51 -15.09 10.38
CA GLU A 29 -3.84 -15.79 11.62
C GLU A 29 -4.44 -14.83 12.66
N ARG A 30 -3.90 -13.62 12.74
CA ARG A 30 -4.39 -12.56 13.63
C ARG A 30 -5.76 -12.02 13.20
N HIS A 31 -5.98 -11.86 11.90
CA HIS A 31 -7.23 -11.36 11.34
C HIS A 31 -8.35 -12.40 11.49
N HIS A 32 -8.10 -13.64 11.06
CA HIS A 32 -9.04 -14.76 11.12
C HIS A 32 -9.52 -15.00 12.57
N ALA A 33 -8.61 -14.94 13.54
CA ALA A 33 -8.96 -15.12 14.95
C ALA A 33 -9.91 -14.03 15.53
N ARG A 34 -10.11 -12.90 14.83
CA ARG A 34 -10.86 -11.74 15.35
C ARG A 34 -12.03 -11.30 14.48
N LYS A 35 -12.13 -11.77 13.23
CA LYS A 35 -13.10 -11.28 12.24
C LYS A 35 -13.85 -12.45 11.63
N GLY A 36 -15.14 -12.25 11.35
CA GLY A 36 -15.99 -13.26 10.70
C GLY A 36 -15.78 -13.42 9.20
N PHE A 37 -14.65 -12.95 8.66
CA PHE A 37 -14.28 -13.05 7.25
C PHE A 37 -12.76 -13.04 7.10
N ASP A 38 -12.28 -13.52 5.96
CA ASP A 38 -10.85 -13.69 5.71
C ASP A 38 -10.24 -12.57 4.88
N ARG A 39 -8.97 -12.29 5.16
CA ARG A 39 -8.08 -11.48 4.34
C ARG A 39 -6.75 -12.19 4.25
N PHE A 40 -6.41 -12.61 3.04
CA PHE A 40 -5.16 -13.33 2.76
C PHE A 40 -4.07 -12.38 2.30
N ASN A 41 -2.85 -12.61 2.76
CA ASN A 41 -1.71 -11.82 2.30
C ASN A 41 -1.38 -12.14 0.82
N GLU A 42 -1.71 -13.34 0.36
CA GLU A 42 -1.58 -13.79 -1.02
C GLU A 42 -2.44 -12.94 -1.97
N ASP A 43 -3.64 -12.54 -1.53
CA ASP A 43 -4.51 -11.66 -2.33
C ASP A 43 -3.93 -10.24 -2.40
N VAL A 44 -3.36 -9.75 -1.29
CA VAL A 44 -2.66 -8.46 -1.25
C VAL A 44 -1.48 -8.45 -2.23
N ILE A 45 -0.69 -9.53 -2.28
CA ILE A 45 0.41 -9.68 -3.23
C ILE A 45 -0.11 -9.62 -4.67
N LYS A 46 -1.12 -10.44 -5.01
CA LYS A 46 -1.72 -10.45 -6.36
C LYS A 46 -2.27 -9.08 -6.77
N TYR A 47 -2.95 -8.37 -5.86
CA TYR A 47 -3.49 -7.05 -6.15
C TYR A 47 -2.39 -6.00 -6.32
N ASN A 48 -1.33 -6.06 -5.50
CA ASN A 48 -0.18 -5.19 -5.65
C ASN A 48 0.51 -5.45 -7.00
N GLU A 49 0.77 -6.70 -7.39
CA GLU A 49 1.36 -7.05 -8.69
C GLU A 49 0.53 -6.50 -9.86
N ALA A 50 -0.80 -6.70 -9.83
CA ALA A 50 -1.70 -6.17 -10.85
C ALA A 50 -1.69 -4.63 -10.91
N ALA A 51 -1.66 -3.96 -9.76
CA ALA A 51 -1.56 -2.50 -9.71
C ALA A 51 -0.20 -2.01 -10.24
N LEU A 52 0.90 -2.64 -9.84
CA LEU A 52 2.26 -2.29 -10.24
C LEU A 52 2.45 -2.37 -11.75
N ALA A 53 1.88 -3.38 -12.41
CA ALA A 53 1.89 -3.48 -13.87
C ALA A 53 1.26 -2.24 -14.53
N ILE A 54 0.10 -1.80 -14.03
CA ILE A 54 -0.60 -0.61 -14.53
C ILE A 54 0.16 0.67 -14.22
N MET A 55 0.73 0.82 -13.02
CA MET A 55 1.52 2.01 -12.66
C MET A 55 2.77 2.13 -13.54
N LYS A 56 3.40 1.00 -13.88
CA LYS A 56 4.52 0.96 -14.83
C LYS A 56 4.09 1.41 -16.23
N GLU A 57 3.00 0.86 -16.76
CA GLU A 57 2.46 1.25 -18.07
C GLU A 57 2.07 2.72 -18.15
N THR A 58 1.51 3.26 -17.06
CA THR A 58 1.01 4.64 -17.00
C THR A 58 2.04 5.64 -16.49
N ASN A 59 3.26 5.20 -16.20
CA ASN A 59 4.36 6.00 -15.65
C ASN A 59 3.98 6.76 -14.38
N VAL A 60 3.22 6.11 -13.48
CA VAL A 60 2.93 6.62 -12.14
C VAL A 60 3.99 6.10 -11.17
N PRO A 61 4.76 6.99 -10.50
CA PRO A 61 5.74 6.62 -9.49
C PRO A 61 5.14 5.77 -8.37
N VAL A 62 5.90 4.79 -7.87
CA VAL A 62 5.46 3.87 -6.82
C VAL A 62 6.22 4.13 -5.51
N ASN A 63 5.47 4.21 -4.41
CA ASN A 63 5.97 4.13 -3.05
C ASN A 63 5.60 2.75 -2.46
N ASP A 64 6.58 1.84 -2.40
CA ASP A 64 6.35 0.45 -1.97
C ASP A 64 6.22 0.34 -0.44
N LEU A 65 5.02 0.63 0.06
CA LEU A 65 4.71 0.50 1.48
C LEU A 65 4.58 -0.96 1.93
N TYR A 66 4.39 -1.91 1.00
CA TYR A 66 4.37 -3.33 1.34
C TYR A 66 5.75 -3.75 1.85
N ASP A 67 6.77 -3.40 1.08
CA ASP A 67 8.16 -3.71 1.38
C ASP A 67 8.67 -2.92 2.61
N VAL A 68 8.23 -1.68 2.80
CA VAL A 68 8.53 -0.91 4.04
C VAL A 68 8.10 -1.67 5.29
N ILE A 69 6.87 -2.21 5.32
CA ILE A 69 6.38 -2.97 6.46
C ILE A 69 7.06 -4.34 6.58
N THR A 70 7.32 -4.99 5.44
CA THR A 70 8.02 -6.27 5.41
C THR A 70 9.43 -6.14 6.01
N ARG A 71 10.21 -5.15 5.58
CA ARG A 71 11.55 -4.86 6.11
C ARG A 71 11.53 -4.38 7.55
N TYR A 72 10.51 -3.62 7.96
CA TYR A 72 10.36 -3.17 9.35
C TYR A 72 9.99 -4.32 10.32
N GLY A 73 9.37 -5.38 9.80
CA GLY A 73 8.90 -6.54 10.54
C GLY A 73 7.40 -6.48 10.84
N LYS A 74 6.64 -7.33 10.13
CA LYS A 74 5.16 -7.40 10.18
C LYS A 74 4.61 -7.50 11.62
N GLU A 75 5.19 -8.39 12.43
CA GLU A 75 4.73 -8.65 13.81
C GLU A 75 4.76 -7.40 14.70
N ARG A 76 5.75 -6.51 14.48
CA ARG A 76 5.92 -5.24 15.20
C ARG A 76 5.08 -4.12 14.59
N ALA A 77 4.93 -4.14 13.27
CA ALA A 77 4.28 -3.06 12.54
C ALA A 77 2.76 -3.16 12.59
N ILE A 78 2.21 -4.37 12.67
CA ILE A 78 0.77 -4.65 12.54
C ILE A 78 0.18 -4.92 13.91
N LYS A 79 -1.01 -4.38 14.17
CA LYS A 79 -1.79 -4.59 15.40
C LYS A 79 -2.25 -6.03 15.50
N GLU A 80 -2.89 -6.30 16.62
CA GLU A 80 -3.56 -7.55 16.91
C GLU A 80 -4.66 -7.93 15.90
N ASP A 81 -5.31 -6.97 15.24
CA ASP A 81 -6.33 -7.27 14.23
C ASP A 81 -5.77 -7.81 12.89
N GLY A 82 -4.45 -7.89 12.75
CA GLY A 82 -3.78 -8.46 11.59
C GLY A 82 -3.75 -7.56 10.35
N VAL A 83 -4.34 -6.36 10.39
CA VAL A 83 -4.47 -5.49 9.19
C VAL A 83 -4.15 -4.01 9.44
N HIS A 84 -4.38 -3.49 10.64
CA HIS A 84 -4.10 -2.08 10.93
C HIS A 84 -2.73 -1.92 11.60
N MET A 85 -2.05 -0.80 11.34
CA MET A 85 -0.70 -0.57 11.85
C MET A 85 -0.69 -0.13 13.32
N THR A 86 0.35 -0.55 14.05
CA THR A 86 0.71 0.01 15.35
C THR A 86 1.24 1.44 15.18
N ARG A 87 1.42 2.17 16.29
CA ARG A 87 2.09 3.49 16.24
C ARG A 87 3.48 3.40 15.62
N ALA A 88 4.19 2.29 15.85
CA ALA A 88 5.52 2.08 15.32
C ALA A 88 5.48 1.79 13.80
N GLY A 89 4.53 0.98 13.34
CA GLY A 89 4.29 0.76 11.90
C GLY A 89 3.92 2.05 11.17
N ASN A 90 3.01 2.85 11.75
CA ASN A 90 2.64 4.15 11.17
C ASN A 90 3.83 5.12 11.06
N ARG A 91 4.79 5.10 11.99
CA ARG A 91 6.01 5.92 11.87
C ARG A 91 6.92 5.46 10.74
N ALA A 92 7.05 4.15 10.52
CA ALA A 92 7.80 3.61 9.39
C ALA A 92 7.18 4.05 8.06
N LEU A 93 5.86 3.92 7.93
CA LEU A 93 5.12 4.38 6.75
C LEU A 93 5.23 5.89 6.53
N ALA A 94 5.05 6.70 7.58
CA ALA A 94 5.14 8.16 7.50
C ALA A 94 6.52 8.63 7.01
N THR A 95 7.58 7.93 7.41
CA THR A 95 8.94 8.21 6.94
C THR A 95 9.05 7.94 5.44
N ALA A 96 8.59 6.77 4.97
CA ALA A 96 8.62 6.41 3.56
C ALA A 96 7.76 7.37 2.70
N VAL A 97 6.55 7.71 3.14
CA VAL A 97 5.68 8.68 2.47
C VAL A 97 6.32 10.06 2.38
N THR A 98 6.92 10.54 3.48
CA THR A 98 7.59 11.85 3.48
C THR A 98 8.77 11.89 2.51
N VAL A 99 9.57 10.82 2.44
CA VAL A 99 10.67 10.71 1.47
C VAL A 99 10.14 10.71 0.04
N ALA A 100 9.09 9.92 -0.24
CA ALA A 100 8.47 9.87 -1.57
C ALA A 100 7.96 11.26 -2.02
N LEU A 101 7.30 12.00 -1.12
CA LEU A 101 6.77 13.33 -1.44
C LEU A 101 7.85 14.38 -1.71
N ARG A 102 8.99 14.33 -0.99
CA ARG A 102 10.11 15.26 -1.20
C ARG A 102 10.70 15.20 -2.61
N GLY A 103 10.58 14.08 -3.31
CA GLY A 103 10.98 13.97 -4.72
C GLY A 103 10.12 14.81 -5.68
N PHE A 104 9.00 15.37 -5.21
CA PHE A 104 8.03 16.14 -5.98
C PHE A 104 7.76 17.55 -5.44
N LEU A 105 8.53 18.00 -4.44
CA LEU A 105 8.51 19.38 -3.94
C LEU A 105 9.73 20.12 -4.49
#